data_AF-A0A3B9ICG1-F1
#
_entry.id   AF-A0A3B9ICG1-F1
#
_cell.length_a   1.000
_cell.length_b   1.000
_cell.length_c   1.000
_cell.angle_alpha   90.00
_cell.angle_beta   90.00
_cell.angle_gamma   90.00
#
_symmetry.space_group_name_H-M   'P 1'
#
loop_
_entity.id
_entity.type
_entity.pdbx_description
1 polymer ?
#
loop_
_entity_poly.entity_id
_entity_poly.type
_entity_poly.pdbx_seq_one_letter_code
_entity_poly.pdbx_strand_id
1 'polypeptide(L)'
;MVSRIIDQYVDDVTQQLPIGVRRTVERDLKDIIYQKLDDYTEGQRAVSRDARAVLREMGSPDEIADLYYIELAKRKKKEKKKLFQNLEDTSRLILGAGALLIILGLVLLVTGVTSNVMPLMIGAVLALGVMLVKIFAPVILQIDAERKKPQEETSASGEEDEEFFWLS
;
A
#
# COMPACT_ATOMS: atom_id res chain seq x y z
N MET A 1 -10.37 -25.87 -25.43
CA MET A 1 -9.02 -26.50 -25.34
C MET A 1 -7.93 -25.45 -25.27
N VAL A 2 -7.97 -24.43 -26.14
CA VAL A 2 -7.11 -23.23 -26.07
C VAL A 2 -7.18 -22.53 -24.72
N SER A 3 -8.39 -22.24 -24.22
CA SER A 3 -8.60 -21.61 -22.90
C SER A 3 -7.88 -22.34 -21.77
N ARG A 4 -7.98 -23.67 -21.72
CA ARG A 4 -7.37 -24.49 -20.65
C ARG A 4 -5.85 -24.35 -20.58
N ILE A 5 -5.17 -24.22 -21.72
CA ILE A 5 -3.70 -24.06 -21.77
C ILE A 5 -3.31 -22.67 -21.27
N ILE A 6 -4.09 -21.65 -21.64
CA ILE A 6 -3.90 -20.27 -21.20
C ILE A 6 -4.16 -20.17 -19.69
N ASP A 7 -5.27 -20.72 -19.21
CA ASP A 7 -5.64 -20.73 -17.79
C ASP A 7 -4.56 -21.41 -16.96
N GLN A 8 -4.05 -22.56 -17.41
CA GLN A 8 -2.96 -23.25 -16.71
C GLN A 8 -1.69 -22.39 -16.63
N TYR A 9 -1.28 -21.75 -17.73
CA TYR A 9 -0.11 -20.86 -17.73
C TYR A 9 -0.30 -19.67 -16.78
N VAL A 10 -1.48 -19.05 -16.80
CA VAL A 10 -1.80 -17.92 -15.93
C VAL A 10 -1.84 -18.35 -14.47
N ASP A 11 -2.38 -19.53 -14.17
CA ASP A 11 -2.37 -20.11 -12.82
C ASP A 11 -0.93 -20.34 -12.34
N ASP A 12 -0.05 -20.91 -13.18
CA ASP A 12 1.35 -21.13 -12.86
C ASP A 12 2.09 -19.81 -12.52
N VAL A 13 1.83 -18.74 -13.28
CA VAL A 13 2.39 -17.40 -13.01
C VAL A 13 1.81 -16.81 -11.72
N THR A 14 0.49 -16.88 -11.53
CA THR A 14 -0.18 -16.24 -10.39
C THR A 14 0.08 -16.93 -9.06
N GLN A 15 0.33 -18.24 -9.06
CA GLN A 15 0.73 -18.97 -7.85
C GLN A 15 2.05 -18.46 -7.28
N GLN A 16 2.96 -18.03 -8.13
CA GLN A 16 4.24 -17.45 -7.71
C GLN A 16 4.07 -16.04 -7.14
N LEU A 17 2.98 -15.34 -7.45
CA LEU A 17 2.76 -13.97 -7.02
C LEU A 17 2.08 -13.86 -5.64
N PRO A 18 2.28 -12.74 -4.92
CA PRO A 18 1.59 -12.51 -3.65
C PRO A 18 0.07 -12.32 -3.84
N ILE A 19 -0.73 -12.84 -2.90
CA ILE A 19 -2.20 -12.96 -2.99
C ILE A 19 -2.89 -11.66 -3.42
N GLY A 20 -2.46 -10.52 -2.87
CA GLY A 20 -3.11 -9.22 -3.12
C GLY A 20 -3.03 -8.70 -4.56
N VAL A 21 -2.13 -9.25 -5.39
CA VAL A 21 -1.96 -8.81 -6.79
C VAL A 21 -2.40 -9.87 -7.81
N ARG A 22 -2.67 -11.12 -7.36
CA ARG A 22 -2.98 -12.25 -8.24
C ARG A 22 -4.12 -11.95 -9.19
N ARG A 23 -5.25 -11.45 -8.70
CA ARG A 23 -6.44 -11.18 -9.50
C ARG A 23 -6.23 -10.12 -10.58
N THR A 24 -5.45 -9.08 -10.26
CA THR A 24 -5.13 -8.02 -11.21
C THR A 24 -4.20 -8.56 -12.30
N VAL A 25 -3.15 -9.27 -11.90
CA VAL A 25 -2.19 -9.85 -12.85
C VAL A 25 -2.84 -10.93 -13.70
N GLU A 26 -3.71 -11.76 -13.14
CA GLU A 26 -4.47 -12.78 -13.87
C GLU A 26 -5.24 -12.16 -15.04
N ARG A 27 -5.98 -11.08 -14.77
CA ARG A 27 -6.74 -10.37 -15.79
C ARG A 27 -5.83 -9.75 -16.84
N ASP A 28 -4.83 -8.98 -16.40
CA ASP A 28 -3.93 -8.27 -17.30
C ASP A 28 -3.14 -9.26 -18.19
N LEU A 29 -2.71 -10.40 -17.64
CA LEU A 29 -1.99 -11.43 -18.38
C LEU A 29 -2.89 -12.14 -19.39
N LYS A 30 -4.14 -12.46 -19.02
CA LYS A 30 -5.13 -13.01 -19.96
C LYS A 30 -5.37 -12.05 -21.11
N ASP A 31 -5.56 -10.76 -20.83
CA ASP A 31 -5.79 -9.73 -21.85
C ASP A 31 -4.60 -9.66 -22.83
N ILE A 32 -3.36 -9.65 -22.31
CA ILE A 32 -2.14 -9.64 -23.14
C ILE A 32 -2.03 -10.90 -24.00
N ILE A 33 -2.28 -12.08 -23.42
CA ILE A 33 -2.21 -13.35 -24.15
C ILE A 33 -3.24 -13.37 -25.27
N TYR A 34 -4.50 -12.99 -24.99
CA TYR A 34 -5.54 -12.95 -26.01
C TYR A 34 -5.26 -11.94 -27.11
N GLN A 35 -4.71 -10.77 -26.76
CA GLN A 35 -4.30 -9.79 -27.75
C GLN A 35 -3.20 -10.33 -28.67
N LYS A 36 -2.14 -10.93 -28.11
CA LYS A 36 -1.08 -11.58 -28.90
C LYS A 36 -1.61 -12.73 -29.76
N LEU A 37 -2.60 -13.47 -29.24
CA LEU A 37 -3.23 -14.57 -29.97
C LEU A 37 -4.02 -14.07 -31.17
N ASP A 38 -4.76 -12.98 -31.00
CA ASP A 38 -5.53 -12.32 -32.06
C ASP A 38 -4.60 -11.76 -33.15
N ASP A 39 -3.52 -11.10 -32.73
CA ASP A 39 -2.46 -10.60 -33.62
C ASP A 39 -1.80 -11.74 -34.42
N TYR A 40 -1.50 -12.86 -33.76
CA TYR A 40 -0.85 -14.02 -34.39
C TYR A 40 -1.78 -14.75 -35.37
N THR A 41 -3.09 -14.72 -35.14
CA THR A 41 -4.08 -15.44 -35.96
C THR A 41 -4.76 -14.55 -36.99
N GLU A 42 -4.47 -13.24 -37.01
CA GLU A 42 -5.07 -12.26 -37.91
C GLU A 42 -6.61 -12.33 -37.90
N GLY A 43 -7.20 -12.53 -36.71
CA GLY A 43 -8.65 -12.67 -36.52
C GLY A 43 -9.24 -14.04 -36.92
N GLN A 44 -8.40 -15.03 -37.25
CA GLN A 44 -8.84 -16.41 -37.45
C GLN A 44 -9.04 -17.13 -36.12
N ARG A 45 -9.79 -18.24 -36.15
CA ARG A 45 -10.05 -19.03 -34.93
C ARG A 45 -8.78 -19.71 -34.46
N ALA A 46 -8.25 -19.25 -33.32
CA ALA A 46 -7.05 -19.80 -32.72
C ALA A 46 -7.16 -21.29 -32.38
N VAL A 47 -6.08 -22.04 -32.67
CA VAL A 47 -5.94 -23.46 -32.36
C VAL A 47 -4.95 -23.63 -31.20
N SER A 48 -5.00 -24.78 -30.52
CA SER A 48 -4.10 -25.10 -29.40
C SER A 48 -2.61 -24.98 -29.75
N ARG A 49 -2.24 -25.11 -31.04
CA ARG A 49 -0.86 -24.94 -31.53
C ARG A 49 -0.43 -23.47 -31.46
N ASP A 50 -1.31 -22.55 -31.84
CA ASP A 50 -1.04 -21.11 -31.87
C ASP A 50 -0.87 -20.58 -30.46
N ALA A 51 -1.73 -21.01 -29.53
CA ALA A 51 -1.57 -20.68 -28.12
C ALA A 51 -0.23 -21.12 -27.53
N ARG A 52 0.24 -22.33 -27.86
CA ARG A 52 1.57 -22.78 -27.41
C ARG A 52 2.71 -21.97 -28.04
N ALA A 53 2.55 -21.51 -29.28
CA ALA A 53 3.54 -20.65 -29.93
C ALA A 53 3.62 -19.29 -29.24
N VAL A 54 2.47 -18.65 -29.00
CA VAL A 54 2.37 -17.37 -28.29
C VAL A 54 2.92 -17.47 -26.87
N LEU A 55 2.53 -18.50 -26.11
CA LEU A 55 3.04 -18.70 -24.75
C LEU A 55 4.55 -18.95 -24.72
N ARG A 56 5.09 -19.66 -25.71
CA ARG A 56 6.54 -19.85 -25.85
C ARG A 56 7.26 -18.54 -26.17
N GLU A 57 6.63 -17.66 -26.96
CA GLU A 57 7.17 -16.34 -27.26
C GLU A 57 7.18 -15.42 -26.03
N MET A 58 6.17 -15.52 -25.15
CA MET A 58 6.16 -14.77 -23.91
C MET A 58 7.24 -15.21 -22.92
N GLY A 59 7.59 -16.49 -22.93
CA GLY A 59 8.62 -17.06 -22.06
C GLY A 59 8.04 -17.99 -20.99
N SER A 60 8.92 -18.44 -20.09
CA SER A 60 8.52 -19.32 -19.00
C SER A 60 7.65 -18.60 -17.96
N PRO A 61 6.74 -19.30 -17.26
CA PRO A 61 5.96 -18.72 -16.17
C PRO A 61 6.83 -18.01 -15.12
N ASP A 62 7.98 -18.62 -14.81
CA ASP A 62 8.94 -18.11 -13.82
C ASP A 62 9.52 -16.75 -14.24
N GLU A 63 9.94 -16.62 -15.50
CA GLU A 63 10.47 -15.36 -16.04
C GLU A 63 9.42 -14.25 -16.01
N ILE A 64 8.16 -14.55 -16.33
CA ILE A 64 7.08 -13.58 -16.28
C ILE A 64 6.80 -13.17 -14.82
N ALA A 65 6.76 -14.13 -13.89
CA ALA A 65 6.57 -13.83 -12.47
C ALA A 65 7.67 -12.91 -11.94
N ASP A 66 8.92 -13.15 -12.31
CA ASP A 66 10.07 -12.30 -11.95
C ASP A 66 9.94 -10.86 -12.46
N LEU A 67 9.47 -10.68 -13.70
CA LEU A 67 9.19 -9.35 -14.24
C LEU A 67 8.16 -8.60 -13.39
N TYR A 68 7.08 -9.28 -12.99
CA TYR A 68 6.07 -8.70 -12.10
C TYR A 68 6.65 -8.38 -10.72
N TYR A 69 7.52 -9.22 -10.15
CA TYR A 69 8.21 -8.94 -8.90
C TYR A 69 9.05 -7.66 -8.96
N ILE A 70 9.81 -7.47 -10.05
CA ILE A 70 10.61 -6.27 -10.27
C ILE A 70 9.72 -5.03 -10.38
N GLU A 71 8.60 -5.12 -11.10
CA GLU A 71 7.64 -4.01 -11.20
C GLU A 71 7.01 -3.66 -9.85
N LEU A 72 6.57 -4.66 -9.09
CA LEU A 72 5.98 -4.47 -7.77
C LEU A 72 6.98 -3.82 -6.80
N ALA A 73 8.24 -4.24 -6.84
CA ALA A 73 9.31 -3.63 -6.06
C ALA A 73 9.53 -2.15 -6.44
N LYS A 74 9.52 -1.84 -7.75
CA LYS A 74 9.66 -0.46 -8.25
C LYS A 74 8.49 0.42 -7.84
N ARG A 75 7.25 -0.07 -7.91
CA ARG A 75 6.04 0.66 -7.49
C ARG A 75 6.09 1.00 -6.00
N LYS A 76 6.37 0.00 -5.15
CA LYS A 76 6.53 0.21 -3.70
C LYS A 76 7.61 1.25 -3.38
N LYS A 77 8.75 1.22 -4.09
CA LYS A 77 9.84 2.20 -3.90
C LYS A 77 9.41 3.62 -4.29
N LYS A 78 8.66 3.78 -5.39
CA LYS A 78 8.13 5.07 -5.83
C LYS A 78 7.09 5.63 -4.88
N GLU A 79 6.17 4.80 -4.38
CA GLU A 79 5.15 5.22 -3.41
C GLU A 79 5.78 5.69 -2.10
N LYS A 80 6.73 4.92 -1.56
CA LYS A 80 7.48 5.35 -0.36
C LYS A 80 8.16 6.69 -0.59
N LYS A 81 8.86 6.86 -1.72
CA LYS A 81 9.53 8.14 -2.05
C LYS A 81 8.54 9.31 -2.12
N LYS A 82 7.37 9.11 -2.74
CA LYS A 82 6.33 10.14 -2.86
C LYS A 82 5.73 10.51 -1.50
N LEU A 83 5.49 9.53 -0.63
CA LEU A 83 5.02 9.78 0.74
C LEU A 83 6.04 10.62 1.54
N PHE A 84 7.33 10.27 1.48
CA PHE A 84 8.37 11.04 2.16
C PHE A 84 8.52 12.46 1.61
N GLN A 85 8.40 12.65 0.30
CA GLN A 85 8.42 13.99 -0.31
C GLN A 85 7.22 14.84 0.14
N ASN A 86 6.01 14.27 0.12
CA ASN A 86 4.81 14.99 0.56
C ASN A 86 4.89 15.37 2.06
N LEU A 87 5.52 14.54 2.90
CA LEU A 87 5.74 14.85 4.31
C LEU A 87 6.71 16.00 4.51
N GLU A 88 7.79 16.06 3.74
CA GLU A 88 8.77 17.15 3.83
C GLU A 88 8.13 18.50 3.48
N ASP A 89 7.37 18.56 2.38
CA ASP A 89 6.67 19.78 1.96
C ASP A 89 5.62 20.22 3.00
N THR A 90 4.85 19.27 3.54
CA THR A 90 3.85 19.55 4.58
C THR A 90 4.50 20.06 5.87
N SER A 91 5.64 19.47 6.28
CA SER A 91 6.37 19.88 7.48
C SER A 91 6.92 21.30 7.39
N ARG A 92 7.42 21.71 6.23
CA ARG A 92 7.90 23.09 5.99
C ARG A 92 6.75 24.10 6.05
N LEU A 93 5.59 23.74 5.51
CA LEU A 93 4.38 24.59 5.58
C LEU A 93 3.90 24.77 7.02
N ILE A 94 3.86 23.69 7.80
CA ILE A 94 3.47 23.72 9.22
C ILE A 94 4.48 24.54 10.04
N LEU A 95 5.79 24.34 9.83
CA LEU A 95 6.83 25.12 10.51
C LEU A 95 6.75 26.61 10.16
N GLY A 96 6.53 26.94 8.88
CA GLY A 96 6.35 28.32 8.44
C GLY A 96 5.12 28.99 9.07
N ALA A 97 3.98 28.30 9.09
CA ALA A 97 2.76 28.79 9.73
C ALA A 97 2.93 28.95 11.25
N GLY A 98 3.61 27.99 11.90
CA GLY A 98 3.92 28.05 13.33
C GLY A 98 4.83 29.22 13.69
N ALA A 99 5.90 29.44 12.92
CA ALA A 99 6.78 30.59 13.11
C ALA A 99 6.04 31.91 12.94
N LEU A 100 5.16 32.01 11.94
CA LEU A 100 4.33 33.19 11.71
C LEU A 100 3.38 33.47 12.89
N LEU A 101 2.75 32.43 13.46
CA LEU A 101 1.91 32.55 14.65
C LEU A 101 2.70 33.01 15.88
N ILE A 102 3.93 32.51 16.06
CA ILE A 102 4.81 32.93 17.15
C ILE A 102 5.17 34.42 17.01
N ILE A 103 5.55 34.86 15.80
CA ILE A 103 5.86 36.26 15.50
C ILE A 103 4.63 37.14 15.74
N LEU A 104 3.45 36.73 15.27
CA LEU A 104 2.20 37.45 15.48
C LEU A 104 1.86 37.57 16.97
N GLY A 105 2.04 36.48 17.73
CA GLY A 105 1.84 36.46 19.18
C GLY A 105 2.80 37.41 19.91
N LEU A 106 4.08 37.44 19.52
CA LEU A 106 5.06 38.38 20.05
C LEU A 106 4.69 39.83 19.75
N VAL A 107 4.26 40.14 18.52
CA VAL A 107 3.82 41.50 18.14
C VAL A 107 2.62 41.95 18.97
N LEU A 108 1.62 41.07 19.18
CA LEU A 108 0.45 41.36 20.01
C LEU A 108 0.82 41.57 21.49
N LEU A 109 1.83 40.86 21.97
CA LEU A 109 2.34 40.98 23.34
C LEU A 109 3.07 42.31 23.53
N VAL A 110 3.92 42.71 22.57
CA VAL A 110 4.67 43.98 22.59
C VAL A 110 3.76 45.19 22.41
N THR A 111 2.70 45.08 21.58
CA THR A 111 1.76 46.19 21.31
C THR A 111 0.77 46.46 22.44
N GLY A 112 0.78 45.67 23.52
CA GLY A 112 0.13 46.07 24.77
C GLY A 112 -1.39 46.18 24.70
N VAL A 113 -2.08 45.24 24.05
CA VAL A 113 -3.55 45.11 24.14
C VAL A 113 -3.91 44.48 25.50
N THR A 114 -3.62 45.18 26.60
CA THR A 114 -3.47 44.57 27.93
C THR A 114 -4.64 44.69 28.90
N SER A 115 -5.81 45.24 28.55
CA SER A 115 -6.89 45.32 29.55
C SER A 115 -8.01 44.28 29.43
N ASN A 116 -8.39 43.77 28.25
CA ASN A 116 -9.53 42.82 28.14
C ASN A 116 -9.39 41.69 27.11
N VAL A 117 -8.38 41.70 26.23
CA VAL A 117 -8.28 40.72 25.12
C VAL A 117 -7.45 39.48 25.50
N MET A 118 -6.57 39.61 26.50
CA MET A 118 -5.70 38.53 26.99
C MET A 118 -6.46 37.25 27.42
N PRO A 119 -7.52 37.32 28.24
CA PRO A 119 -8.28 36.12 28.62
C PRO A 119 -8.96 35.44 27.43
N LEU A 120 -9.44 36.23 26.47
CA LEU A 120 -10.12 35.75 25.27
C LEU A 120 -9.14 35.03 24.32
N MET A 121 -7.92 35.55 24.20
CA MET A 121 -6.85 34.90 23.42
C MET A 121 -6.35 33.61 24.08
N ILE A 122 -6.18 33.58 25.41
CA ILE A 122 -5.84 32.35 26.15
C ILE A 122 -6.94 31.30 25.95
N GLY A 123 -8.22 31.71 26.03
CA GLY A 123 -9.35 30.84 25.76
C GLY A 123 -9.36 30.29 24.33
N ALA A 124 -9.07 31.13 23.34
CA ALA A 124 -9.00 30.72 21.93
C ALA A 124 -7.84 29.74 21.67
N VAL A 125 -6.66 29.97 22.26
CA VAL A 125 -5.51 29.07 22.14
C VAL A 125 -5.78 27.73 22.81
N LEU A 126 -6.38 27.72 24.00
CA LEU A 126 -6.80 26.48 24.66
C LEU A 126 -7.86 25.72 23.85
N ALA A 127 -8.85 26.42 23.28
CA ALA A 127 -9.88 25.81 22.45
C ALA A 127 -9.29 25.16 21.19
N LEU A 128 -8.34 25.84 20.52
CA LEU A 128 -7.60 25.27 19.40
C LEU A 128 -6.74 24.08 19.82
N GLY A 129 -6.09 24.14 20.99
CA GLY A 129 -5.34 23.02 21.55
C GLY A 129 -6.21 21.79 21.78
N VAL A 130 -7.40 21.96 22.37
CA VAL A 130 -8.35 20.86 22.60
C VAL A 130 -8.89 20.29 21.27
N MET A 131 -9.17 21.15 20.28
CA MET A 131 -9.58 20.70 18.95
C MET A 131 -8.50 19.87 18.26
N LEU A 132 -7.24 20.33 18.32
CA LEU A 132 -6.10 19.58 17.77
C LEU A 132 -5.94 18.22 18.46
N VAL A 133 -6.01 18.17 19.79
CA VAL A 133 -5.96 16.90 20.53
C VAL A 133 -7.11 15.97 20.09
N LYS A 134 -8.33 16.47 19.89
CA LYS A 134 -9.45 15.64 19.41
C LYS A 134 -9.26 15.12 17.98
N ILE A 135 -8.65 15.91 17.10
CA ILE A 135 -8.38 15.50 15.71
C ILE A 135 -7.26 14.46 15.67
N PHE A 136 -6.22 14.61 16.49
CA PHE A 136 -5.05 13.73 16.47
C PHE A 136 -5.13 12.53 17.43
N ALA A 137 -5.98 12.57 18.46
CA ALA A 137 -6.21 11.43 19.36
C ALA A 137 -6.60 10.11 18.65
N PRO A 138 -7.55 10.08 17.69
CA PRO A 138 -7.87 8.83 16.98
C PRO A 138 -6.70 8.33 16.13
N VAL A 139 -5.84 9.22 15.63
CA VAL A 139 -4.64 8.85 14.85
C VAL A 139 -3.58 8.21 15.74
N ILE A 140 -3.34 8.76 16.94
CA ILE A 140 -2.38 8.21 17.91
C ILE A 140 -2.85 6.83 18.41
N LEU A 141 -4.15 6.67 18.68
CA LEU A 141 -4.72 5.40 19.12
C LEU A 141 -4.65 4.31 18.04
N GLN A 142 -4.77 4.66 16.76
CA GLN A 142 -4.59 3.70 15.67
C GLN A 142 -3.15 3.20 15.56
N ILE A 143 -2.16 4.08 15.78
CA ILE A 143 -0.74 3.73 15.75
C ILE A 143 -0.38 2.77 16.90
N ASP A 144 -0.92 2.98 18.09
CA ASP A 144 -0.72 2.07 19.24
C ASP A 144 -1.45 0.74 19.07
N ALA A 145 -2.62 0.73 18.43
CA ALA A 145 -3.38 -0.48 18.15
C ALA A 145 -2.67 -1.39 17.11
N GLU A 146 -2.02 -0.82 16.10
CA GLU A 146 -1.22 -1.59 15.14
C GLU A 146 0.06 -2.17 15.76
N ARG A 147 0.65 -1.51 16.76
CA ARG A 147 1.85 -2.02 17.46
C ARG A 147 1.60 -3.22 18.36
N LYS A 148 0.38 -3.45 18.84
CA LYS A 148 0.05 -4.58 19.73
C LYS A 148 -0.31 -5.88 19.01
N LYS A 149 -0.63 -5.86 17.73
CA LYS A 149 -0.99 -7.07 16.96
C LYS A 149 0.14 -8.06 16.63
N PRO A 150 1.45 -7.74 16.62
CA PRO A 150 2.45 -8.72 16.18
C PRO A 150 2.80 -9.84 17.17
N GLN A 151 2.32 -9.83 18.43
CA GLN A 151 2.84 -10.73 19.47
C GLN A 151 1.87 -11.81 19.99
N GLU A 152 0.58 -11.78 19.65
CA GLU A 152 -0.37 -12.80 20.13
C GLU A 152 -0.58 -13.97 19.14
N GLU A 153 -0.27 -13.82 17.84
CA GLU A 153 -0.46 -14.90 16.87
C GLU A 153 0.70 -15.92 16.83
N THR A 154 1.80 -15.70 17.55
CA THR A 154 2.93 -16.65 17.62
C THR A 154 2.91 -17.56 18.86
N SER A 155 1.94 -17.42 19.76
CA SER A 155 1.85 -18.23 20.98
C SER A 155 0.82 -19.36 20.92
N ALA A 156 -0.01 -19.42 19.87
CA ALA A 156 -1.14 -20.36 19.78
C ALA A 156 -0.92 -21.56 18.83
N SER A 157 0.27 -21.73 18.25
CA SER A 157 0.55 -22.83 17.30
C SER A 157 1.65 -23.79 17.78
N GLY A 158 1.90 -23.88 19.09
CA GLY A 158 3.02 -24.63 19.67
C GLY A 158 2.66 -25.82 20.57
N GLU A 159 1.37 -26.17 20.76
CA GLU A 159 0.96 -27.15 21.79
C GLU A 159 0.14 -28.35 21.28
N GLU A 160 -0.05 -28.53 19.96
CA GLU A 160 -0.83 -29.68 19.44
C GLU A 160 0.01 -30.83 18.84
N ASP A 161 1.34 -30.73 18.79
CA ASP A 161 2.18 -31.77 18.18
C ASP A 161 2.75 -32.83 19.15
N GLU A 162 2.45 -32.77 20.46
CA GLU A 162 2.98 -33.76 21.42
C GLU A 162 2.03 -34.93 21.78
N GLU A 163 0.74 -34.91 21.41
CA GLU A 163 -0.18 -36.01 21.74
C GLU A 163 -0.20 -37.18 20.72
N PHE A 164 0.42 -37.05 19.55
CA PHE A 164 0.34 -38.11 18.53
C PHE A 164 1.42 -39.21 18.63
N PHE A 165 2.34 -39.13 19.60
CA PHE A 165 3.51 -40.04 19.67
C PHE A 165 3.34 -41.28 20.56
N TRP A 166 2.18 -41.49 21.21
CA TRP A 166 1.98 -42.59 22.18
C TRP A 166 1.04 -43.74 21.73
N LEU A 167 0.66 -43.82 20.46
CA LEU A 167 -0.12 -44.96 19.94
C LEU A 167 0.68 -45.73 18.89
N SER A 168 1.73 -46.41 19.35
CA SER A 168 2.39 -47.54 18.65
C SER A 168 2.63 -48.67 19.63
#